data_AF-V8CUB1-F1
#
_entry.id   AF-V8CUB1-F1
#
_cell.length_a   1.000
_cell.length_b   1.000
_cell.length_c   1.000
_cell.angle_alpha   90.00
_cell.angle_beta   90.00
_cell.angle_gamma   90.00
#
_symmetry.space_group_name_H-M   'P 1'
#
loop_
_entity.id
_entity.type
_entity.pdbx_description
1 polymer ?
#
loop_
_entity_poly.entity_id
_entity_poly.type
_entity_poly.pdbx_seq_one_letter_code
_entity_poly.pdbx_strand_id
1 'polypeptide(L)'
;MDTSAVQGVGEVFRSGARAVEVAAGAVADCSFGSHAGTRYATHGEQYAAGLLAVVSSVNRLVESSRSIAGGLFDAAATLTGEDVVNAATFEAATTGDGGLHG
;
A
#
# COMPACT_ATOMS: atom_id res chain seq x y z
N MET A 1 -7.78 11.41 -15.53
CA MET A 1 -6.61 10.65 -15.03
C MET A 1 -6.99 9.17 -15.11
N ASP A 2 -6.14 8.28 -15.60
CA ASP A 2 -6.52 6.86 -15.75
C ASP A 2 -6.60 6.17 -14.38
N THR A 3 -7.81 5.83 -13.94
CA THR A 3 -8.08 5.19 -12.64
C THR A 3 -7.46 3.80 -12.54
N SER A 4 -7.30 3.10 -13.67
CA SER A 4 -6.62 1.80 -13.71
C SER A 4 -5.13 1.92 -13.42
N ALA A 5 -4.50 3.01 -13.88
CA ALA A 5 -3.10 3.30 -13.56
C ALA A 5 -2.91 3.61 -12.06
N VAL A 6 -3.84 4.37 -11.45
CA VAL A 6 -3.80 4.66 -10.00
C VAL A 6 -3.96 3.40 -9.16
N GLN A 7 -4.92 2.53 -9.54
CA GLN A 7 -5.10 1.24 -8.90
C GLN A 7 -3.85 0.36 -9.03
N GLY A 8 -3.24 0.33 -10.21
CA GLY A 8 -2.00 -0.42 -10.46
C GLY A 8 -0.85 0.01 -9.52
N VAL A 9 -0.67 1.32 -9.31
CA VAL A 9 0.33 1.80 -8.33
C VAL A 9 -0.03 1.37 -6.91
N GLY A 10 -1.30 1.44 -6.52
CA GLY A 10 -1.78 0.94 -5.22
C GLY A 10 -1.47 -0.55 -5.01
N GLU A 11 -1.63 -1.37 -6.05
CA GLU A 11 -1.29 -2.79 -6.00
C GLU A 11 0.19 -3.05 -5.82
N VAL A 12 1.07 -2.26 -6.45
CA VAL A 12 2.52 -2.34 -6.29
C VAL A 12 2.91 -2.06 -4.83
N PHE A 13 2.37 -1.01 -4.21
CA PHE A 13 2.64 -0.70 -2.80
C PHE A 13 2.15 -1.81 -1.87
N ARG A 14 0.94 -2.32 -2.09
CA ARG A 14 0.37 -3.42 -1.30
C ARG A 14 1.20 -4.71 -1.43
N SER A 15 1.59 -5.08 -2.65
CA SER A 15 2.39 -6.28 -2.93
C SER A 15 3.79 -6.16 -2.34
N GLY A 16 4.45 -5.01 -2.51
CA GLY A 16 5.76 -4.72 -1.93
C GLY A 16 5.75 -4.78 -0.41
N ALA A 17 4.73 -4.19 0.24
CA ALA A 17 4.57 -4.27 1.69
C ALA A 17 4.52 -5.72 2.20
N ARG A 18 3.76 -6.59 1.52
CA ARG A 18 3.67 -8.01 1.85
C ARG A 18 5.00 -8.74 1.67
N ALA A 19 5.72 -8.46 0.57
CA ALA A 19 7.01 -9.10 0.30
C ALA A 19 8.06 -8.73 1.36
N VAL A 20 8.09 -7.46 1.78
CA VAL A 20 9.01 -6.97 2.82
C VAL A 20 8.69 -7.58 4.18
N GLU A 21 7.40 -7.70 4.53
CA GLU A 21 6.95 -8.34 5.78
C GLU A 21 7.39 -9.81 5.86
N VAL A 22 7.20 -10.58 4.77
CA VAL A 22 7.65 -11.98 4.68
C VAL A 22 9.17 -12.08 4.80
N ALA A 23 9.92 -11.22 4.09
CA ALA A 23 11.37 -11.24 4.13
C ALA A 23 11.91 -10.91 5.53
N ALA A 24 11.32 -9.93 6.22
CA ALA A 24 11.72 -9.57 7.58
C ALA A 24 11.42 -10.69 8.59
N GLY A 25 10.28 -11.38 8.44
CA GLY A 25 9.97 -12.58 9.23
C GLY A 25 11.03 -13.67 9.05
N ALA A 26 11.38 -13.99 7.80
CA ALA A 26 12.40 -15.01 7.50
C ALA A 26 13.80 -14.65 8.05
N VAL A 27 14.17 -13.36 8.01
CA VAL A 27 15.44 -12.89 8.60
C VAL A 27 15.42 -13.03 10.12
N ALA A 28 14.32 -12.66 10.78
CA ALA A 28 14.18 -12.84 12.22
C ALA A 28 14.28 -14.32 12.61
N ASP A 29 13.57 -15.22 11.92
CA ASP A 29 13.57 -16.66 12.21
C ASP A 29 14.96 -17.29 12.01
N CYS A 30 15.63 -16.97 10.90
CA CYS A 30 17.00 -17.44 10.63
C CYS A 30 17.99 -16.95 11.70
N SER A 31 17.83 -15.70 12.14
CA SER A 31 18.69 -15.10 13.14
C SER A 31 18.45 -15.68 14.53
N PHE A 32 17.20 -15.83 14.97
CA PHE A 32 16.89 -16.51 16.22
C PHE A 32 17.35 -17.97 16.20
N GLY A 33 17.16 -18.70 15.09
CA GLY A 33 17.63 -20.08 14.96
C GLY A 33 19.15 -20.25 15.02
N SER A 34 19.91 -19.28 14.50
CA SER A 34 21.39 -19.31 14.53
C SER A 34 21.99 -18.86 15.87
N HIS A 35 21.26 -18.07 16.67
CA HIS A 35 21.73 -17.53 17.95
C HIS A 35 21.12 -18.19 19.19
N ALA A 36 20.08 -19.02 19.06
CA ALA A 36 19.44 -19.77 20.16
C ALA A 36 20.34 -20.83 20.84
N GLY A 37 21.66 -20.79 20.64
CA GLY A 37 22.61 -21.71 21.27
C GLY A 37 24.06 -21.23 21.40
N THR A 38 24.41 -19.98 21.06
CA THR A 38 25.83 -19.55 21.00
C THR A 38 26.20 -18.48 22.04
N ARG A 39 27.47 -18.58 22.50
CA ARG A 39 28.05 -18.13 23.78
C ARG A 39 28.41 -16.64 23.90
N TYR A 40 27.70 -15.71 23.27
CA TYR A 40 28.11 -14.29 23.28
C TYR A 40 27.11 -13.38 24.01
N ALA A 41 27.17 -13.36 25.35
CA ALA A 41 26.21 -12.65 26.20
C ALA A 41 26.16 -11.12 25.96
N THR A 42 27.28 -10.47 25.64
CA THR A 42 27.33 -9.00 25.42
C THR A 42 27.20 -8.57 23.97
N HIS A 43 27.74 -9.34 23.01
CA HIS A 43 27.54 -9.08 21.58
C HIS A 43 26.14 -9.50 21.10
N GLY A 44 25.51 -10.47 21.77
CA GLY A 44 24.14 -10.90 21.50
C GLY A 44 23.10 -9.83 21.80
N GLU A 45 23.29 -9.01 22.84
CA GLU A 45 22.34 -7.95 23.21
C GLU A 45 22.30 -6.81 22.18
N GLN A 46 23.46 -6.29 21.75
CA GLN A 46 23.53 -5.24 20.72
C GLN A 46 23.01 -5.75 19.37
N TYR A 47 23.31 -7.00 19.03
CA TYR A 47 22.81 -7.63 17.82
C TYR A 47 21.29 -7.84 17.86
N ALA A 48 20.74 -8.33 18.98
CA ALA A 48 19.30 -8.48 19.18
C ALA A 48 18.58 -7.11 19.15
N ALA A 49 19.16 -6.09 19.79
CA ALA A 49 18.65 -4.73 19.73
C ALA A 49 18.64 -4.17 18.28
N GLY A 50 19.70 -4.44 17.51
CA GLY A 50 19.79 -4.10 16.10
C GLY A 50 18.70 -4.77 15.26
N LEU A 51 18.47 -6.07 15.46
CA LEU A 51 17.39 -6.79 14.76
C LEU A 51 16.01 -6.26 15.13
N LEU A 52 15.75 -5.98 16.41
CA LEU A 52 14.50 -5.37 16.85
C LEU A 52 14.27 -4.00 16.20
N ALA A 53 15.32 -3.18 16.08
CA ALA A 53 15.24 -1.90 15.41
C ALA A 53 14.96 -2.04 13.90
N VAL A 54 15.56 -3.02 13.23
CA VAL A 54 15.29 -3.34 11.82
C VAL A 54 13.85 -3.80 11.64
N VAL A 55 13.37 -4.75 12.46
CA VAL A 55 11.97 -5.23 12.41
C VAL A 55 10.99 -4.09 12.66
N SER A 56 11.25 -3.23 13.64
CA SER A 56 10.43 -2.04 13.91
C SER A 56 10.38 -1.10 12.70
N SER A 57 11.52 -0.86 12.04
CA SER A 57 11.60 -0.01 10.86
C SER A 57 10.86 -0.60 9.67
N VAL A 58 10.98 -1.92 9.47
CA VAL A 58 10.23 -2.65 8.45
C VAL A 58 8.72 -2.54 8.70
N ASN A 59 8.26 -2.76 9.92
CA ASN A 59 6.83 -2.67 10.25
C ASN A 59 6.27 -1.27 9.94
N ARG A 60 7.03 -0.21 10.25
CA ARG A 60 6.65 1.17 9.88
C ARG A 60 6.59 1.38 8.38
N LEU A 61 7.53 0.82 7.63
CA LEU A 61 7.54 0.89 6.16
C LEU A 61 6.34 0.15 5.55
N VAL A 62 6.01 -1.03 6.08
CA VAL A 62 4.85 -1.83 5.67
C VAL A 62 3.56 -1.06 5.93
N GLU A 63 3.41 -0.47 7.11
CA GLU A 63 2.25 0.34 7.47
C GLU A 63 2.10 1.56 6.55
N SER A 64 3.19 2.30 6.34
CA SER A 64 3.20 3.44 5.42
C SER A 64 2.83 3.03 3.99
N SER A 65 3.33 1.89 3.52
CA SER A 65 3.04 1.39 2.17
C SER A 65 1.56 0.99 2.03
N ARG A 66 0.98 0.36 3.05
CA ARG A 66 -0.46 0.02 3.09
C ARG A 66 -1.33 1.27 3.12
N SER A 67 -0.96 2.28 3.89
CA SER A 67 -1.67 3.57 3.94
C SER A 67 -1.65 4.29 2.59
N ILE A 68 -0.49 4.34 1.91
CA ILE A 68 -0.38 4.89 0.56
C ILE A 68 -1.25 4.12 -0.43
N ALA A 69 -1.22 2.78 -0.40
CA ALA A 69 -2.06 1.96 -1.26
C ALA A 69 -3.55 2.24 -1.04
N GLY A 70 -3.99 2.34 0.22
CA GLY A 70 -5.36 2.71 0.57
C GLY A 70 -5.77 4.06 -0.01
N GLY A 71 -4.96 5.09 0.19
CA GLY A 71 -5.21 6.43 -0.36
C GLY A 71 -5.29 6.45 -1.89
N LEU A 72 -4.50 5.62 -2.58
CA LEU A 72 -4.58 5.48 -4.04
C LEU A 72 -5.88 4.82 -4.48
N PHE A 73 -6.35 3.78 -3.77
CA PHE A 73 -7.64 3.16 -4.07
C PHE A 73 -8.81 4.11 -3.82
N ASP A 74 -8.78 4.88 -2.73
CA ASP A 74 -9.81 5.89 -2.42
C ASP A 74 -9.84 7.00 -3.48
N ALA A 75 -8.66 7.46 -3.92
CA ALA A 75 -8.55 8.43 -5.01
C ALA A 75 -9.11 7.88 -6.33
N ALA A 76 -8.78 6.64 -6.69
CA ALA A 76 -9.31 5.99 -7.89
C ALA A 76 -10.84 5.82 -7.84
N ALA A 77 -11.39 5.48 -6.67
CA ALA A 77 -12.83 5.38 -6.45
C ALA A 77 -13.52 6.74 -6.59
N THR A 78 -12.93 7.80 -6.03
CA THR A 78 -13.42 9.17 -6.14
C THR A 78 -13.47 9.62 -7.61
N LEU A 79 -12.38 9.45 -8.35
CA LEU A 79 -12.30 9.79 -9.77
C LEU A 79 -13.34 9.03 -10.61
N THR A 80 -13.53 7.73 -10.33
CA THR A 80 -14.54 6.92 -11.02
C THR A 80 -15.95 7.42 -10.72
N GLY A 81 -16.22 7.82 -9.47
CA GLY A 81 -17.51 8.41 -9.08
C GLY A 81 -17.77 9.74 -9.78
N GLU A 82 -16.78 10.62 -9.86
CA GLU A 82 -16.86 11.88 -10.58
C GLU A 82 -17.10 11.67 -12.08
N ASP A 83 -16.41 10.71 -12.71
CA ASP A 83 -16.61 10.38 -14.13
C ASP A 83 -18.06 9.92 -14.41
N VAL A 84 -18.64 9.10 -13.53
CA VAL A 84 -20.04 8.64 -13.65
C VAL A 84 -21.02 9.82 -13.50
N VAL A 85 -20.82 10.69 -12.51
CA VAL A 85 -21.67 11.87 -12.30
C VAL A 85 -21.59 12.84 -13.48
N ASN A 86 -20.38 13.07 -13.99
CA ASN A 86 -20.15 13.94 -15.13
C ASN A 86 -20.81 13.37 -16.40
N ALA A 87 -20.72 12.06 -16.64
CA ALA A 87 -21.37 11.40 -17.77
C ALA A 87 -22.90 11.53 -17.70
N ALA A 88 -23.50 11.24 -16.53
CA ALA A 88 -24.95 11.37 -16.34
C ALA A 88 -25.44 12.82 -16.53
N THR A 89 -24.66 13.79 -16.06
CA THR A 89 -24.98 15.23 -16.22
C THR A 89 -24.92 15.64 -17.70
N PHE A 90 -23.92 15.14 -18.44
CA PHE A 90 -23.78 15.39 -19.87
C PHE A 90 -24.92 14.77 -20.70
N GLU A 91 -25.32 13.53 -20.39
CA GLU A 91 -26.47 12.88 -21.03
C GLU A 91 -27.78 13.65 -20.78
N ALA A 92 -28.00 14.13 -19.56
CA ALA A 92 -29.18 14.94 -19.23
C ALA A 92 -29.19 16.28 -19.97
N ALA A 93 -28.04 16.94 -20.12
CA ALA A 93 -27.92 18.19 -20.86
C ALA A 93 -28.16 18.01 -22.37
N THR A 94 -27.66 16.91 -22.95
CA THR A 94 -27.80 16.63 -24.39
C THR A 94 -29.18 16.11 -24.78
N THR A 95 -29.88 15.41 -23.88
CA THR A 95 -31.26 14.96 -24.11
C THR A 95 -32.31 16.05 -23.78
N GLY A 96 -31.96 17.03 -22.94
CA GLY A 96 -32.85 18.15 -22.57
C GLY A 96 -32.96 19.30 -23.58
N ASP A 97 -32.03 19.42 -24.53
CA ASP A 97 -31.94 20.59 -25.44
C ASP A 97 -32.50 20.36 -26.86
N GLY A 98 -32.96 19.14 -27.19
CA GLY A 98 -33.46 18.79 -28.53
C GLY A 98 -34.91 19.21 -28.84
N GLY A 99 -35.60 19.92 -27.94
CA GLY A 99 -37.07 20.08 -27.99
C GLY A 99 -37.63 21.47 -28.28
N LEU A 100 -36.82 22.54 -28.34
CA LEU A 100 -37.35 23.92 -28.37
C LEU A 100 -36.64 24.85 -29.34
N HIS A 101 -36.45 24.43 -30.60
CA HIS A 101 -36.15 25.35 -31.71
C HIS A 101 -36.86 24.91 -33.00
N GLY A 102 -38.19 24.76 -32.92
CA GLY A 102 -39.11 24.65 -34.06
C GLY A 102 -40.03 25.86 -34.12
#